data_AF-A0A7J5XIQ9-F1
#
_entry.id   AF-A0A7J5XIQ9-F1
#
_cell.length_a   1.000
_cell.length_b   1.000
_cell.length_c   1.000
_cell.angle_alpha   90.00
_cell.angle_beta   90.00
_cell.angle_gamma   90.00
#
_symmetry.space_group_name_H-M   'P 1'
#
loop_
_entity.id
_entity.type
_entity.pdbx_description
1 polymer ?
#
loop_
_entity_poly.entity_id
_entity_poly.type
_entity_poly.pdbx_seq_one_letter_code
_entity_poly.pdbx_strand_id
1 'polypeptide(L)'
;MAWGLNARTPSPSLRPVPESLELETLLENEGDQVIYTHKFLSQHPIIFWNLVWYFRRLDLPTHLPGLILTSEHCNKGVRLPLTSLSQDSKQVYVQLLWDNINLHQDHGEPLYQLWRTLEKKGTLAPTDHQEIRTLLNTIVRSIQTNDVYGPINLLIREIKQRPEGFKRQRSIYREIMFLSLVALGKENIDVEAFDREYRLAYDELSEEQLKSLHIIDQPPSPNVQWCLKCFGAPSSDYKKT
;
A
#
# COMPACT_ATOMS: atom_id res chain seq x y z
N MET A 1 -3.21 -6.93 -1.98
CA MET A 1 -1.95 -6.21 -1.68
C MET A 1 -0.86 -6.98 -2.38
N ALA A 2 -0.22 -6.38 -3.39
CA ALA A 2 0.90 -7.03 -4.05
C ALA A 2 2.14 -6.84 -3.15
N TRP A 3 2.95 -7.88 -2.99
CA TRP A 3 4.19 -7.84 -2.23
C TRP A 3 5.35 -7.74 -3.22
N GLY A 4 6.16 -6.69 -3.11
CA GLY A 4 7.37 -6.51 -3.91
C GLY A 4 8.60 -6.89 -3.11
N LEU A 5 8.79 -8.19 -2.89
CA LEU A 5 10.14 -8.75 -2.96
C LEU A 5 10.39 -9.06 -4.43
N ASN A 6 11.62 -8.86 -4.91
CA ASN A 6 12.02 -9.03 -6.30
C ASN A 6 12.08 -10.52 -6.74
N ALA A 7 11.11 -11.31 -6.30
CA ALA A 7 10.86 -12.69 -6.69
C ALA A 7 9.47 -12.73 -7.33
N ARG A 8 9.45 -13.07 -8.62
CA ARG A 8 8.25 -13.27 -9.44
C ARG A 8 7.33 -14.30 -8.74
N THR A 9 6.28 -13.86 -8.04
CA THR A 9 5.18 -14.72 -7.60
C THR A 9 3.82 -14.08 -7.88
N PRO A 10 2.77 -14.87 -8.20
CA PRO A 10 1.48 -14.36 -8.61
C PRO A 10 0.70 -13.75 -7.43
N SER A 11 -0.02 -12.67 -7.74
CA SER A 11 -0.84 -11.86 -6.84
C SER A 11 -1.84 -12.67 -5.98
N PRO A 12 -1.92 -12.45 -4.65
CA PRO A 12 -2.99 -13.04 -3.84
C PRO A 12 -4.21 -12.12 -3.76
N SER A 13 -5.36 -12.69 -4.12
CA SER A 13 -6.70 -12.14 -3.94
C SER A 13 -7.05 -12.06 -2.45
N LEU A 14 -7.53 -10.91 -2.01
CA LEU A 14 -7.96 -10.66 -0.63
C LEU A 14 -9.24 -11.47 -0.32
N ARG A 15 -9.13 -12.51 0.51
CA ARG A 15 -10.25 -13.09 1.28
C ARG A 15 -9.85 -13.13 2.76
N PRO A 16 -10.65 -12.58 3.69
CA PRO A 16 -10.29 -12.59 5.12
C PRO A 16 -10.51 -13.92 5.87
N VAL A 17 -10.85 -15.04 5.19
CA VAL A 17 -11.27 -16.28 5.88
C VAL A 17 -10.83 -17.58 5.15
N PRO A 18 -9.55 -17.73 4.78
CA PRO A 18 -8.96 -19.09 4.80
C PRO A 18 -7.56 -19.20 5.43
N GLU A 19 -7.00 -18.11 5.95
CA GLU A 19 -5.58 -18.09 6.40
C GLU A 19 -5.38 -18.78 7.77
N SER A 20 -6.37 -18.75 8.66
CA SER A 20 -6.30 -19.47 9.94
C SER A 20 -6.26 -20.98 9.73
N LEU A 21 -7.05 -21.49 8.78
CA LEU A 21 -7.08 -22.92 8.46
C LEU A 21 -5.78 -23.38 7.80
N GLU A 22 -5.19 -22.57 6.91
CA GLU A 22 -3.89 -22.87 6.31
C GLU A 22 -2.77 -22.89 7.36
N LEU A 23 -2.77 -21.94 8.31
CA LEU A 23 -1.81 -21.91 9.41
C LEU A 23 -2.01 -23.08 10.39
N GLU A 24 -3.25 -23.37 10.78
CA GLU A 24 -3.60 -24.51 11.63
C GLU A 24 -3.17 -25.83 10.98
N THR A 25 -3.50 -26.01 9.70
CA THR A 25 -3.08 -27.19 8.92
C THR A 25 -1.56 -27.29 8.83
N LEU A 26 -0.85 -26.17 8.66
CA LEU A 26 0.62 -26.16 8.64
C LEU A 26 1.19 -26.62 9.99
N LEU A 27 0.67 -26.09 11.09
CA LEU A 27 1.13 -26.43 12.44
C LEU A 27 0.79 -27.87 12.82
N GLU A 28 -0.36 -28.38 12.39
CA GLU A 28 -0.77 -29.77 12.60
C GLU A 28 0.12 -30.77 11.83
N ASN A 29 0.55 -30.42 10.62
CA ASN A 29 1.33 -31.32 9.76
C ASN A 29 2.84 -31.21 9.97
N GLU A 30 3.38 -29.99 10.09
CA GLU A 30 4.82 -29.72 10.15
C GLU A 30 5.30 -29.35 11.57
N GLY A 31 4.39 -29.19 12.52
CA GLY A 31 4.68 -28.78 13.88
C GLY A 31 4.92 -27.27 14.04
N ASP A 32 4.97 -26.80 15.28
CA ASP A 32 5.20 -25.38 15.59
C ASP A 32 6.62 -24.91 15.26
N GLN A 33 7.59 -25.83 15.22
CA GLN A 33 8.99 -25.52 14.91
C GLN A 33 9.16 -24.93 13.50
N VAL A 34 8.25 -25.23 12.56
CA VAL A 34 8.34 -24.76 11.18
C VAL A 34 8.47 -23.23 11.09
N ILE A 35 7.74 -22.49 11.93
CA ILE A 35 7.68 -21.02 11.89
C ILE A 35 8.97 -20.35 12.39
N TYR A 36 9.84 -21.11 13.08
CA TYR A 36 11.13 -20.63 13.59
C TYR A 36 12.29 -20.93 12.63
N THR A 37 12.04 -21.63 11.52
CA THR A 37 13.08 -22.05 10.58
C THR A 37 13.31 -21.03 9.47
N HIS A 38 14.54 -20.95 8.97
CA HIS A 38 14.90 -20.15 7.79
C HIS A 38 14.16 -20.58 6.51
N LYS A 39 13.60 -21.80 6.49
CA LYS A 39 12.83 -22.33 5.35
C LYS A 39 11.39 -21.85 5.34
N PHE A 40 10.87 -21.33 6.45
CA PHE A 40 9.47 -20.90 6.55
C PHE A 40 9.12 -19.84 5.50
N LEU A 41 9.98 -18.82 5.33
CA LEU A 41 9.79 -17.78 4.33
C LEU A 41 9.82 -18.32 2.89
N SER A 42 10.64 -19.34 2.61
CA SER A 42 10.75 -19.88 1.25
C SER A 42 9.66 -20.89 0.92
N GLN A 43 9.24 -21.70 1.88
CA GLN A 43 8.21 -22.72 1.70
C GLN A 43 6.79 -22.15 1.81
N HIS A 44 6.57 -21.21 2.73
CA HIS A 44 5.24 -20.67 3.07
C HIS A 44 5.22 -19.13 3.06
N PRO A 45 5.60 -18.47 1.94
CA PRO A 45 5.79 -17.02 1.89
C PRO A 45 4.52 -16.22 2.22
N ILE A 46 3.34 -16.70 1.81
CA ILE A 46 2.06 -16.00 2.08
C ILE A 46 1.78 -15.99 3.58
N ILE A 47 1.87 -17.15 4.23
CA ILE A 47 1.63 -17.30 5.68
C ILE A 47 2.65 -16.46 6.46
N PHE A 48 3.92 -16.50 6.08
CA PHE A 48 4.97 -15.68 6.69
C PHE A 48 4.62 -14.19 6.69
N TRP A 49 4.25 -13.62 5.53
CA TRP A 49 3.95 -12.20 5.41
C TRP A 49 2.68 -11.80 6.15
N ASN A 50 1.68 -12.68 6.17
CA ASN A 50 0.48 -12.49 6.97
C ASN A 50 0.80 -12.44 8.45
N LEU A 51 1.62 -13.37 8.97
CA LEU A 51 2.06 -13.35 10.36
C LEU A 51 2.87 -12.09 10.70
N VAL A 52 3.84 -11.71 9.87
CA VAL A 52 4.59 -10.44 10.06
C VAL A 52 3.62 -9.25 10.15
N TRP A 53 2.59 -9.23 9.30
CA TRP A 53 1.58 -8.18 9.30
C TRP A 53 0.71 -8.19 10.55
N TYR A 54 0.17 -9.35 10.96
CA TYR A 54 -0.68 -9.49 12.14
C TYR A 54 0.08 -9.13 13.41
N PHE A 55 1.28 -9.68 13.60
CA PHE A 55 2.10 -9.39 14.79
C PHE A 55 2.45 -7.91 14.87
N ARG A 56 2.81 -7.27 13.75
CA ARG A 56 3.06 -5.82 13.72
C ARG A 56 1.80 -5.02 14.04
N ARG A 57 0.65 -5.39 13.50
CA ARG A 57 -0.61 -4.66 13.69
C ARG A 57 -1.15 -4.79 15.12
N LEU A 58 -0.90 -5.92 15.76
CA LEU A 58 -1.29 -6.20 17.15
C LEU A 58 -0.23 -5.78 18.18
N ASP A 59 0.87 -5.18 17.74
CA ASP A 59 2.03 -4.81 18.56
C ASP A 59 2.58 -6.00 19.40
N LEU A 60 2.56 -7.20 18.79
CA LEU A 60 3.05 -8.42 19.41
C LEU A 60 4.54 -8.62 19.14
N PRO A 61 5.32 -9.07 20.14
CA PRO A 61 6.73 -9.39 19.93
C PRO A 61 6.88 -10.53 18.93
N THR A 62 7.77 -10.38 17.95
CA THR A 62 8.03 -11.40 16.93
C THR A 62 9.49 -11.44 16.49
N HIS A 63 9.97 -12.64 16.18
CA HIS A 63 11.28 -12.88 15.59
C HIS A 63 11.21 -13.07 14.06
N LEU A 64 10.01 -13.04 13.48
CA LEU A 64 9.78 -13.28 12.05
C LEU A 64 10.59 -12.34 11.14
N PRO A 65 10.71 -11.02 11.42
CA PRO A 65 11.56 -10.15 10.60
C PRO A 65 13.01 -10.64 10.53
N GLY A 66 13.57 -11.15 11.64
CA GLY A 66 14.93 -11.71 11.67
C GLY A 66 15.12 -12.89 10.73
N LEU A 67 14.08 -13.68 10.44
CA LEU A 67 14.17 -14.80 9.50
C LEU A 67 14.45 -14.34 8.06
N ILE A 68 14.12 -13.10 7.71
CA ILE A 68 14.47 -12.52 6.40
C ILE A 68 15.98 -12.51 6.20
N LEU A 69 16.76 -12.24 7.25
CA LEU A 69 18.22 -12.23 7.23
C LEU A 69 18.83 -13.64 7.14
N THR A 70 18.04 -14.68 7.40
CA THR A 70 18.47 -16.07 7.26
C THR A 70 18.10 -16.68 5.91
N SER A 71 17.26 -15.99 5.13
CA SER A 71 16.74 -16.49 3.85
C SER A 71 17.72 -16.24 2.70
N GLU A 72 18.14 -17.31 2.03
CA GLU A 72 19.01 -17.26 0.86
C GLU A 72 18.38 -16.45 -0.29
N HIS A 73 17.05 -16.46 -0.41
CA HIS A 73 16.31 -15.73 -1.44
C HIS A 73 16.33 -14.21 -1.25
N CYS A 74 16.41 -13.73 -0.01
CA CYS A 74 16.43 -12.30 0.29
C CYS A 74 17.86 -11.72 0.24
N ASN A 75 18.87 -12.54 0.57
CA ASN A 75 20.25 -12.08 0.68
C ASN A 75 21.14 -12.39 -0.52
N LYS A 76 20.58 -12.86 -1.64
CA LYS A 76 21.33 -13.20 -2.87
C LYS A 76 22.55 -14.11 -2.59
N GLY A 77 22.41 -15.04 -1.64
CA GLY A 77 23.47 -15.97 -1.24
C GLY A 77 24.50 -15.45 -0.22
N VAL A 78 24.37 -14.21 0.28
CA VAL A 78 25.22 -13.71 1.37
C VAL A 78 24.72 -14.27 2.71
N ARG A 79 25.55 -15.07 3.38
CA ARG A 79 25.26 -15.57 4.73
C ARG A 79 25.74 -14.54 5.76
N LEU A 80 24.80 -13.90 6.46
CA LEU A 80 25.12 -13.05 7.60
C LEU A 80 25.46 -13.91 8.84
N PRO A 81 26.36 -13.45 9.73
CA PRO A 81 26.65 -14.16 10.98
C PRO A 81 25.37 -14.31 11.79
N LEU A 82 24.99 -15.54 12.11
CA LEU A 82 23.79 -15.84 12.89
C LEU A 82 24.04 -15.45 14.35
N THR A 83 23.61 -14.26 14.75
CA THR A 83 23.38 -13.93 16.16
C THR A 83 21.95 -14.31 16.56
N SER A 84 21.57 -14.15 17.83
CA SER A 84 20.23 -14.57 18.26
C SER A 84 19.14 -13.90 17.41
N LEU A 85 18.13 -14.66 16.94
CA LEU A 85 17.04 -14.16 16.08
C LEU A 85 16.35 -12.89 16.61
N SER A 86 16.32 -12.72 17.94
CA SER A 86 15.75 -11.54 18.60
C SER A 86 16.54 -10.24 18.38
N GLN A 87 17.86 -10.32 18.25
CA GLN A 87 18.73 -9.18 17.93
C GLN A 87 18.68 -8.86 16.44
N ASP A 88 18.59 -9.89 15.61
CA ASP A 88 18.56 -9.81 14.15
C ASP A 88 17.26 -9.15 13.64
N SER A 89 16.12 -9.39 14.31
CA SER A 89 14.86 -8.69 13.98
C SER A 89 14.94 -7.17 14.06
N LYS A 90 15.82 -6.61 14.91
CA LYS A 90 16.01 -5.15 15.03
C LYS A 90 16.78 -4.55 13.86
N GLN A 91 17.46 -5.39 13.07
CA GLN A 91 18.19 -4.99 11.87
C GLN A 91 17.30 -4.97 10.62
N VAL A 92 16.06 -5.44 10.73
CA VAL A 92 15.11 -5.54 9.62
C VAL A 92 14.01 -4.51 9.77
N TYR A 93 13.91 -3.63 8.77
CA TYR A 93 12.82 -2.66 8.68
C TYR A 93 11.78 -3.13 7.67
N VAL A 94 10.56 -3.42 8.16
CA VAL A 94 9.41 -3.80 7.32
C VAL A 94 8.51 -2.59 7.16
N GLN A 95 8.31 -2.16 5.92
CA GLN A 95 7.40 -1.06 5.57
C GLN A 95 6.29 -1.55 4.64
N LEU A 96 5.05 -1.18 4.96
CA LEU A 96 3.90 -1.41 4.09
C LEU A 96 3.88 -0.32 3.02
N LEU A 97 4.08 -0.72 1.76
CA LEU A 97 4.08 0.18 0.60
C LEU A 97 2.91 -0.17 -0.32
N TRP A 98 1.94 0.73 -0.42
CA TRP A 98 0.84 0.59 -1.37
C TRP A 98 1.24 1.03 -2.79
N ASP A 99 2.29 1.83 -2.85
CA ASP A 99 2.81 2.62 -3.97
C ASP A 99 4.04 1.97 -4.60
N ASN A 100 4.26 0.68 -4.35
CA ASN A 100 5.38 -0.03 -4.93
C ASN A 100 5.25 -0.04 -6.46
N ILE A 101 6.05 0.81 -7.10
CA ILE A 101 6.06 1.00 -8.56
C ILE A 101 6.37 -0.29 -9.33
N ASN A 102 7.02 -1.28 -8.71
CA ASN A 102 7.30 -2.57 -9.34
C ASN A 102 6.06 -3.47 -9.44
N LEU A 103 4.98 -3.12 -8.73
CA LEU A 103 3.75 -3.91 -8.66
C LEU A 103 2.65 -3.37 -9.55
N HIS A 104 2.73 -2.07 -9.87
CA HIS A 104 1.85 -1.37 -10.78
C HIS A 104 2.51 -1.26 -12.15
N GLN A 105 1.71 -1.26 -13.21
CA GLN A 105 2.20 -1.01 -14.58
C GLN A 105 1.96 0.44 -15.00
N ASP A 106 1.46 1.28 -14.10
CA ASP A 106 1.27 2.70 -14.35
C ASP A 106 2.58 3.40 -14.71
N HIS A 107 2.52 4.28 -15.70
CA HIS A 107 3.59 5.22 -15.95
C HIS A 107 3.64 6.29 -14.85
N GLY A 108 4.84 6.60 -14.37
CA GLY A 108 5.11 7.70 -13.44
C GLY A 108 4.97 7.35 -11.94
N GLU A 109 5.46 8.26 -11.10
CA GLU A 109 5.38 8.15 -9.64
C GLU A 109 3.96 8.43 -9.13
N PRO A 110 3.57 7.94 -7.93
CA PRO A 110 2.29 8.29 -7.31
C PRO A 110 2.16 9.79 -7.11
N LEU A 111 0.94 10.33 -7.19
CA LEU A 111 0.68 11.78 -7.12
C LEU A 111 1.27 12.43 -5.86
N TYR A 112 1.19 11.75 -4.72
CA TYR A 112 1.75 12.26 -3.47
C TYR A 112 3.29 12.33 -3.48
N GLN A 113 3.97 11.41 -4.19
CA GLN A 113 5.43 11.46 -4.36
C GLN A 113 5.80 12.59 -5.32
N LEU A 114 5.06 12.73 -6.42
CA LEU A 114 5.22 13.84 -7.36
C LEU A 114 5.07 15.19 -6.66
N TRP A 115 4.08 15.34 -5.76
CA TRP A 115 3.93 16.53 -4.92
C TRP A 115 5.20 16.83 -4.12
N ARG A 116 5.71 15.85 -3.36
CA ARG A 116 6.93 16.00 -2.55
C ARG A 116 8.15 16.37 -3.39
N THR A 117 8.28 15.76 -4.56
CA THR A 117 9.40 16.04 -5.48
C THR A 117 9.31 17.47 -6.02
N LEU A 118 8.12 17.95 -6.37
CA LEU A 118 7.90 19.30 -6.89
C LEU A 118 8.06 20.38 -5.81
N GLU A 119 7.62 20.12 -4.58
CA GLU A 119 7.86 21.04 -3.46
C GLU A 119 9.37 21.21 -3.19
N LYS A 120 10.14 20.12 -3.24
CA LYS A 120 11.60 20.18 -3.06
C LYS A 120 12.34 20.90 -4.19
N LYS A 121 11.84 20.80 -5.43
CA LYS A 121 12.49 21.38 -6.62
C LYS A 121 12.11 22.85 -6.88
N GLY A 122 11.14 23.42 -6.16
CA GLY A 122 10.75 24.83 -6.30
C GLY A 122 10.15 25.19 -7.68
N THR A 123 10.31 26.44 -8.11
CA THR A 123 9.76 26.97 -9.38
C THR A 123 10.67 26.75 -10.61
N LEU A 124 11.83 26.10 -10.44
CA LEU A 124 12.85 25.91 -11.48
C LEU A 124 12.70 24.61 -12.29
N ALA A 125 11.52 23.98 -12.24
CA ALA A 125 11.29 22.70 -12.91
C ALA A 125 11.04 22.90 -14.43
N PRO A 126 11.57 22.00 -15.30
CA PRO A 126 11.29 21.98 -16.73
C PRO A 126 9.79 22.04 -17.08
N THR A 127 9.47 22.51 -18.28
CA THR A 127 8.10 22.66 -18.82
C THR A 127 7.24 21.41 -18.68
N ASP A 128 7.85 20.22 -18.78
CA ASP A 128 7.19 18.91 -18.61
C ASP A 128 6.59 18.70 -17.22
N HIS A 129 7.07 19.42 -16.20
CA HIS A 129 6.49 19.38 -14.85
C HIS A 129 5.31 20.33 -14.67
N GLN A 130 5.04 21.24 -15.62
CA GLN A 130 4.00 22.24 -15.47
C GLN A 130 2.59 21.63 -15.58
N GLU A 131 2.40 20.65 -16.48
CA GLU A 131 1.13 19.93 -16.63
C GLU A 131 0.81 19.12 -15.38
N ILE A 132 1.78 18.33 -14.90
CA ILE A 132 1.66 17.55 -13.65
C ILE A 132 1.41 18.47 -12.45
N ARG A 133 2.12 19.60 -12.36
CA ARG A 133 1.90 20.58 -11.30
C ARG A 133 0.49 21.17 -11.36
N THR A 134 -0.03 21.45 -12.55
CA THR A 134 -1.39 21.96 -12.74
C THR A 134 -2.43 20.92 -12.33
N LEU A 135 -2.23 19.65 -12.71
CA LEU A 135 -3.06 18.52 -12.30
C LEU A 135 -3.14 18.41 -10.77
N LEU A 136 -1.98 18.33 -10.11
CA LEU A 136 -1.90 18.20 -8.66
C LEU A 136 -2.57 19.37 -7.93
N ASN A 137 -2.30 20.61 -8.35
CA ASN A 137 -2.92 21.78 -7.74
C ASN A 137 -4.44 21.82 -7.98
N THR A 138 -4.91 21.33 -9.13
CA THR A 138 -6.35 21.23 -9.41
C THR A 138 -7.02 20.26 -8.44
N ILE A 139 -6.45 19.08 -8.23
CA ILE A 139 -6.96 18.10 -7.26
C ILE A 139 -6.97 18.70 -5.86
N VAL A 140 -5.84 19.26 -5.41
CA VAL A 140 -5.71 19.85 -4.07
C VAL A 140 -6.74 20.95 -3.84
N ARG A 141 -6.94 21.85 -4.82
CA ARG A 141 -7.95 22.91 -4.73
C ARG A 141 -9.37 22.36 -4.66
N SER A 142 -9.72 21.35 -5.46
CA SER A 142 -11.03 20.69 -5.39
C SER A 142 -11.30 20.11 -4.00
N ILE A 143 -10.31 19.43 -3.41
CA ILE A 143 -10.44 18.87 -2.05
C ILE A 143 -10.60 19.98 -1.00
N GLN A 144 -9.89 21.10 -1.12
CA GLN A 144 -10.09 22.27 -0.23
C GLN A 144 -11.52 22.85 -0.30
N THR A 145 -12.23 22.66 -1.42
CA THR A 145 -13.63 23.06 -1.59
C THR A 145 -14.63 21.91 -1.34
N ASN A 146 -14.19 20.83 -0.68
CA ASN A 146 -14.99 19.62 -0.41
C ASN A 146 -15.55 18.95 -1.68
N ASP A 147 -14.87 19.10 -2.81
CA ASP A 147 -15.21 18.45 -4.08
C ASP A 147 -14.28 17.26 -4.34
N VAL A 148 -14.81 16.04 -4.17
CA VAL A 148 -14.10 14.78 -4.49
C VAL A 148 -14.47 14.27 -5.88
N TYR A 149 -15.65 14.65 -6.40
CA TYR A 149 -16.14 14.21 -7.70
C TYR A 149 -15.28 14.76 -8.86
N GLY A 150 -14.87 16.02 -8.79
CA GLY A 150 -13.96 16.65 -9.76
C GLY A 150 -12.65 15.86 -9.94
N PRO A 151 -11.89 15.61 -8.86
CA PRO A 151 -10.69 14.78 -8.89
C PRO A 151 -10.90 13.36 -9.44
N ILE A 152 -12.00 12.68 -9.09
CA ILE A 152 -12.31 11.35 -9.64
C ILE A 152 -12.44 11.42 -11.17
N ASN A 153 -13.20 12.39 -11.68
CA ASN A 153 -13.39 12.58 -13.11
C ASN A 153 -12.10 12.90 -13.86
N LEU A 154 -11.28 13.76 -13.27
CA LEU A 154 -9.98 14.14 -13.78
C LEU A 154 -9.10 12.91 -14.00
N LEU A 155 -9.05 12.01 -13.02
CA LEU A 155 -8.23 10.79 -13.08
C LEU A 155 -8.82 9.72 -13.99
N ILE A 156 -10.14 9.59 -14.06
CA ILE A 156 -10.81 8.72 -15.06
C ILE A 156 -10.42 9.15 -16.48
N ARG A 157 -10.39 10.47 -16.74
CA ARG A 157 -9.98 10.99 -18.05
C ARG A 157 -8.52 10.64 -18.37
N GLU A 158 -7.62 10.72 -17.39
CA GLU A 158 -6.23 10.29 -17.60
C GLU A 158 -6.10 8.80 -17.88
N ILE A 159 -6.89 7.96 -17.21
CA ILE A 159 -6.92 6.51 -17.46
C ILE A 159 -7.38 6.23 -18.89
N LYS A 160 -8.44 6.90 -19.36
CA LYS A 160 -8.97 6.76 -20.73
C LYS A 160 -7.97 7.20 -21.82
N GLN A 161 -7.01 8.08 -21.50
CA GLN A 161 -5.98 8.53 -22.44
C GLN A 161 -4.81 7.54 -22.58
N ARG A 162 -4.71 6.54 -21.70
CA ARG A 162 -3.62 5.55 -21.75
C ARG A 162 -3.89 4.48 -22.81
N PRO A 163 -2.86 3.93 -23.47
CA PRO A 163 -3.04 2.85 -24.43
C PRO A 163 -3.69 1.62 -23.78
N GLU A 164 -4.62 1.00 -24.49
CA GLU A 164 -5.27 -0.27 -24.11
C GLU A 164 -4.22 -1.36 -23.80
N GLY A 165 -4.29 -1.97 -22.61
CA GLY A 165 -3.43 -3.12 -22.24
C GLY A 165 -2.84 -3.12 -20.82
N PHE A 166 -2.96 -2.03 -20.06
CA PHE A 166 -2.48 -1.97 -18.67
C PHE A 166 -3.43 -2.73 -17.74
N LYS A 167 -2.93 -3.78 -17.09
CA LYS A 167 -3.75 -4.64 -16.20
C LYS A 167 -3.64 -4.28 -14.72
N ARG A 168 -2.74 -3.36 -14.35
CA ARG A 168 -2.46 -3.01 -12.95
C ARG A 168 -2.26 -1.51 -12.78
N GLN A 169 -3.35 -0.83 -12.43
CA GLN A 169 -3.35 0.58 -12.05
C GLN A 169 -3.33 0.77 -10.54
N ARG A 170 -2.90 1.95 -10.10
CA ARG A 170 -3.04 2.45 -8.73
C ARG A 170 -4.47 2.90 -8.49
N SER A 171 -4.92 2.72 -7.24
CA SER A 171 -6.26 3.09 -6.80
C SER A 171 -6.43 4.61 -6.84
N ILE A 172 -7.42 5.11 -7.59
CA ILE A 172 -7.78 6.54 -7.64
C ILE A 172 -8.09 7.06 -6.24
N TYR A 173 -8.84 6.29 -5.46
CA TYR A 173 -9.12 6.60 -4.05
C TYR A 173 -7.82 6.89 -3.28
N ARG A 174 -6.82 6.01 -3.42
CA ARG A 174 -5.52 6.17 -2.74
C ARG A 174 -4.71 7.34 -3.29
N GLU A 175 -4.71 7.53 -4.60
CA GLU A 175 -4.02 8.67 -5.24
C GLU A 175 -4.55 10.00 -4.69
N ILE A 176 -5.88 10.18 -4.65
CA ILE A 176 -6.52 11.41 -4.13
C ILE A 176 -6.31 11.53 -2.62
N MET A 177 -6.57 10.46 -1.85
CA MET A 177 -6.43 10.48 -0.38
C MET A 177 -5.01 10.83 0.05
N PHE A 178 -3.99 10.15 -0.51
CA PHE A 178 -2.61 10.37 -0.09
C PHE A 178 -2.05 11.70 -0.60
N LEU A 179 -2.45 12.15 -1.79
CA LEU A 179 -2.13 13.52 -2.21
C LEU A 179 -2.72 14.53 -1.24
N SER A 180 -3.99 14.38 -0.86
CA SER A 180 -4.68 15.28 0.08
C SER A 180 -3.97 15.34 1.42
N LEU A 181 -3.62 14.20 2.00
CA LEU A 181 -2.91 14.12 3.28
C LEU A 181 -1.52 14.78 3.25
N VAL A 182 -0.80 14.65 2.13
CA VAL A 182 0.56 15.19 2.00
C VAL A 182 0.55 16.68 1.65
N ALA A 183 -0.38 17.12 0.79
CA ALA A 183 -0.46 18.50 0.34
C ALA A 183 -1.16 19.42 1.35
N LEU A 184 -2.18 18.91 2.05
CA LEU A 184 -2.98 19.69 2.99
C LEU A 184 -2.59 19.44 4.45
N GLY A 185 -1.83 18.38 4.75
CA GLY A 185 -1.49 17.99 6.12
C GLY A 185 -2.52 17.05 6.73
N LYS A 186 -2.06 16.04 7.46
CA LYS A 186 -2.92 15.01 8.07
C LYS A 186 -3.89 15.60 9.09
N GLU A 187 -3.48 16.65 9.77
CA GLU A 187 -4.26 17.40 10.75
C GLU A 187 -5.42 18.19 10.14
N ASN A 188 -5.37 18.47 8.83
CA ASN A 188 -6.39 19.24 8.12
C ASN A 188 -7.37 18.35 7.34
N ILE A 189 -7.18 17.03 7.36
CA ILE A 189 -8.02 16.06 6.65
C ILE A 189 -8.67 15.12 7.66
N ASP A 190 -9.99 15.25 7.81
CA ASP A 190 -10.80 14.22 8.43
C ASP A 190 -11.00 13.07 7.44
N VAL A 191 -10.27 11.97 7.69
CA VAL A 191 -10.32 10.76 6.84
C VAL A 191 -11.73 10.16 6.80
N GLU A 192 -12.49 10.23 7.89
CA GLU A 192 -13.86 9.70 7.89
C GLU A 192 -14.79 10.55 7.06
N ALA A 193 -14.63 11.88 7.11
CA ALA A 193 -15.36 12.79 6.23
C ALA A 193 -15.00 12.54 4.76
N PHE A 194 -13.70 12.47 4.45
CA PHE A 194 -13.24 12.17 3.10
C PHE A 194 -13.82 10.85 2.57
N ASP A 195 -13.82 9.78 3.36
CA ASP A 195 -14.36 8.48 2.96
C ASP A 195 -15.85 8.54 2.60
N ARG A 196 -16.62 9.36 3.33
CA ARG A 196 -18.04 9.56 3.05
C ARG A 196 -18.23 10.34 1.75
N GLU A 197 -17.52 11.44 1.57
CA GLU A 197 -17.59 12.27 0.36
C GLU A 197 -17.13 11.49 -0.88
N TYR A 198 -16.06 10.69 -0.76
CA TYR A 198 -15.61 9.82 -1.85
C TYR A 198 -16.66 8.78 -2.20
N ARG A 199 -17.33 8.17 -1.22
CA ARG A 199 -18.41 7.20 -1.49
C ARG A 199 -19.57 7.87 -2.23
N LEU A 200 -20.03 9.03 -1.77
CA LEU A 200 -21.10 9.78 -2.42
C LEU A 200 -20.73 10.13 -3.87
N ALA A 201 -19.52 10.68 -4.07
CA ALA A 201 -19.02 11.00 -5.40
C ALA A 201 -18.85 9.76 -6.31
N TYR A 202 -18.46 8.61 -5.75
CA TYR A 202 -18.34 7.35 -6.48
C TYR A 202 -19.70 6.79 -6.88
N ASP A 203 -20.70 6.88 -6.00
CA ASP A 203 -22.07 6.40 -6.26
C ASP A 203 -22.80 7.26 -7.31
N GLU A 204 -22.36 8.51 -7.52
CA GLU A 204 -22.85 9.40 -8.58
C GLU A 204 -22.24 9.14 -9.98
N LEU A 205 -21.25 8.25 -10.09
CA LEU A 205 -20.62 7.94 -11.37
C LEU A 205 -21.57 7.21 -12.33
N SER A 206 -21.56 7.61 -13.59
CA SER A 206 -22.26 6.92 -14.67
C SER A 206 -21.64 5.55 -14.98
N GLU A 207 -22.44 4.66 -15.59
CA GLU A 207 -21.98 3.34 -16.04
C GLU A 207 -20.75 3.42 -16.96
N GLU A 208 -20.64 4.46 -17.78
CA GLU A 208 -19.52 4.66 -18.71
C GLU A 208 -18.23 5.12 -18.01
N GLN A 209 -18.35 5.77 -16.85
CA GLN A 209 -17.21 6.07 -15.97
C GLN A 209 -16.77 4.81 -15.22
N LEU A 210 -17.73 4.02 -14.71
CA LEU A 210 -17.46 2.80 -13.95
C LEU A 210 -16.73 1.72 -14.77
N LYS A 211 -16.96 1.64 -16.10
CA LYS A 211 -16.23 0.72 -16.99
C LYS A 211 -14.70 0.94 -17.00
N SER A 212 -14.24 2.16 -16.70
CA SER A 212 -12.82 2.49 -16.64
C SER A 212 -12.20 2.24 -15.26
N LEU A 213 -13.01 1.88 -14.27
CA LEU A 213 -12.58 1.69 -12.89
C LEU A 213 -12.47 0.20 -12.55
N HIS A 214 -11.58 -0.10 -11.60
CA HIS A 214 -11.41 -1.43 -11.04
C HIS A 214 -11.91 -1.48 -9.60
N ILE A 215 -12.04 -2.69 -9.05
CA ILE A 215 -12.47 -2.93 -7.66
C ILE A 215 -11.62 -2.13 -6.66
N ILE A 216 -10.34 -1.92 -6.95
CA ILE A 216 -9.42 -1.16 -6.11
C ILE A 216 -9.74 0.34 -6.01
N ASP A 217 -10.57 0.87 -6.91
CA ASP A 217 -10.97 2.28 -6.97
C ASP A 217 -12.23 2.55 -6.13
N GLN A 218 -12.90 1.49 -5.64
CA GLN A 218 -14.06 1.60 -4.78
C GLN A 218 -13.71 2.22 -3.41
N PRO A 219 -14.66 2.93 -2.77
CA PRO A 219 -14.50 3.38 -1.40
C PRO A 219 -14.21 2.20 -0.45
N PRO A 220 -13.47 2.42 0.65
CA PRO A 220 -13.25 1.40 1.67
C PRO A 220 -14.58 0.80 2.15
N SER A 221 -14.67 -0.52 2.28
CA SER A 221 -15.90 -1.14 2.80
C SER A 221 -16.10 -0.80 4.28
N PRO A 222 -17.34 -0.86 4.81
CA PRO A 222 -17.61 -0.63 6.23
C PRO A 222 -16.75 -1.49 7.16
N ASN A 223 -16.50 -2.75 6.78
CA ASN A 223 -15.61 -3.65 7.52
C ASN A 223 -14.16 -3.15 7.54
N VAL A 224 -13.66 -2.63 6.42
CA VAL A 224 -12.31 -2.04 6.34
C VAL A 224 -12.23 -0.79 7.20
N GLN A 225 -13.24 0.09 7.16
CA GLN A 225 -13.31 1.28 8.00
C GLN A 225 -13.35 0.93 9.48
N TRP A 226 -14.12 -0.08 9.86
CA TRP A 226 -14.18 -0.57 11.23
C TRP A 226 -12.84 -1.15 11.69
N CYS A 227 -12.17 -1.95 10.86
CA CYS A 227 -10.82 -2.44 11.14
C CYS A 227 -9.80 -1.29 11.30
N LEU A 228 -9.90 -0.23 10.51
CA LEU A 228 -9.02 0.95 10.67
C LEU A 228 -9.26 1.65 12.01
N LYS A 229 -10.53 1.74 12.46
CA LYS A 229 -10.89 2.29 13.78
C LYS A 229 -10.41 1.43 14.93
N CYS A 230 -10.65 0.12 14.88
CA CYS A 230 -10.37 -0.79 16.00
C CYS A 230 -8.88 -1.06 16.21
N PHE A 231 -8.10 -1.12 15.14
CA PHE A 231 -6.67 -1.45 15.22
C PHE A 231 -5.75 -0.22 15.22
N GLY A 232 -6.30 0.99 15.12
CA GLY A 232 -5.53 2.25 15.10
C GLY A 232 -4.59 2.39 13.90
N ALA A 233 -3.81 3.48 13.88
CA ALA A 233 -2.68 3.58 12.96
C ALA A 233 -1.59 2.59 13.40
N PRO A 234 -0.94 1.85 12.48
CA PRO A 234 0.18 0.99 12.85
C PRO A 234 1.20 1.81 13.63
N SER A 235 1.73 1.25 14.71
CA SER A 235 2.77 1.86 15.54
C SER A 235 3.84 2.43 14.62
N SER A 236 3.78 3.74 14.51
CA SER A 236 4.63 4.50 13.62
C SER A 236 5.78 4.92 14.50
N ASP A 237 6.77 4.04 14.61
CA ASP A 237 8.12 4.47 14.93
C ASP A 237 8.64 5.35 13.78
N TYR A 238 8.06 6.55 13.64
CA TYR A 238 8.66 7.66 12.92
C TYR A 238 9.81 8.18 13.78
N LYS A 239 10.94 7.46 13.76
CA LYS A 239 12.19 8.13 14.07
C LYS A 239 12.51 9.06 12.91
N LYS A 240 12.32 10.36 13.16
CA LYS A 240 13.04 11.42 12.46
C LYS A 240 14.53 11.10 12.55
N THR A 241 15.13 10.83 11.40
CA THR A 241 16.54 11.10 11.12
C THR A 241 16.61 11.72 9.75
#